data_AF-A0A838DFB0-F1
#
_entry.id   AF-A0A838DFB0-F1
#
_cell.length_a   1.000
_cell.length_b   1.000
_cell.length_c   1.000
_cell.angle_alpha   90.00
_cell.angle_beta   90.00
_cell.angle_gamma   90.00
#
_symmetry.space_group_name_H-M   'P 1'
#
loop_
_entity.id
_entity.type
_entity.pdbx_description
1 polymer ?
#
loop_
_entity_poly.entity_id
_entity_poly.type
_entity_poly.pdbx_seq_one_letter_code
_entity_poly.pdbx_strand_id
1 'polypeptide(L)'
;MGANNADHQLLALVEVTPSSLHSMGVEALATRALSIHKEATTRLTQLAPLNVTQANVGELKTKLDAFNESKEAPRTAVAGRAAQTSALPELIREVSGLLRNKLDRAVNLFRRSNSEFVAGYRTARVIVDRGTGQKPATPPTTTAVPKPPAP
;
A
#
# COMPACT_ATOMS: atom_id res chain seq x y z
N MET A 1 27.08 -46.01 -13.51
CA MET A 1 26.54 -46.08 -12.13
C MET A 1 26.31 -44.67 -11.57
N GLY A 2 25.28 -43.96 -12.04
CA GLY A 2 24.98 -42.58 -11.60
C GLY A 2 23.49 -42.31 -11.30
N ALA A 3 22.62 -43.30 -11.51
CA ALA A 3 21.18 -43.17 -11.33
C ALA A 3 20.78 -43.14 -9.85
N ASN A 4 21.32 -44.06 -9.03
CA ASN A 4 20.91 -44.22 -7.64
C ASN A 4 21.08 -42.94 -6.80
N ASN A 5 22.15 -42.17 -7.02
CA ASN A 5 22.38 -40.96 -6.23
C ASN A 5 21.40 -39.82 -6.60
N ALA A 6 20.98 -39.74 -7.86
CA ALA A 6 19.95 -38.81 -8.31
C ALA A 6 18.57 -39.22 -7.77
N ASP A 7 18.29 -40.52 -7.72
CA ASP A 7 17.04 -41.05 -7.18
C ASP A 7 16.95 -40.86 -5.65
N HIS A 8 18.06 -41.01 -4.91
CA HIS A 8 18.11 -40.70 -3.48
C HIS A 8 17.92 -39.20 -3.19
N GLN A 9 18.43 -38.31 -4.04
CA GLN A 9 18.20 -36.87 -3.92
C GLN A 9 16.73 -36.50 -4.18
N LEU A 10 16.08 -37.14 -5.15
CA LEU A 10 14.64 -36.97 -5.40
C LEU A 10 13.80 -37.48 -4.24
N LEU A 11 14.13 -38.65 -3.69
CA LEU A 11 13.46 -39.18 -2.51
C LEU A 11 13.62 -38.23 -1.32
N ALA A 12 14.83 -37.75 -1.05
CA ALA A 12 15.05 -36.77 0.01
C ALA A 12 14.31 -35.43 -0.20
N LEU A 13 14.02 -35.06 -1.45
CA LEU A 13 13.24 -33.87 -1.79
C LEU A 13 11.73 -34.06 -1.58
N VAL A 14 11.20 -35.26 -1.86
CA VAL A 14 9.77 -35.61 -1.86
C VAL A 14 9.31 -36.26 -0.55
N GLU A 15 10.21 -36.89 0.21
CA GLU A 15 9.96 -37.50 1.52
C GLU A 15 9.83 -36.41 2.60
N VAL A 16 8.73 -35.66 2.53
CA VAL A 16 8.42 -34.59 3.47
C VAL A 16 7.03 -34.82 4.04
N THR A 17 6.93 -34.81 5.37
CA THR A 17 5.64 -34.90 6.04
C THR A 17 4.92 -33.55 5.97
N PRO A 18 3.56 -33.54 5.95
CA PRO A 18 2.79 -32.29 5.95
C PRO A 18 3.12 -31.40 7.16
N SER A 19 3.44 -32.00 8.31
CA SER A 19 3.90 -31.30 9.51
C SER A 19 5.24 -30.60 9.31
N SER A 20 6.19 -31.24 8.61
CA SER A 20 7.48 -30.64 8.28
C SER A 20 7.31 -29.44 7.35
N LEU A 21 6.47 -29.55 6.31
CA LEU A 21 6.14 -28.44 5.42
C LEU A 21 5.50 -27.25 6.16
N HIS A 22 4.63 -27.51 7.13
CA HIS A 22 3.97 -26.46 7.91
C HIS A 22 4.94 -25.73 8.86
N SER A 23 5.97 -26.42 9.35
CA SER A 23 6.99 -25.85 10.24
C SER A 23 8.12 -25.11 9.50
N MET A 24 8.20 -25.22 8.18
CA MET A 24 9.23 -24.56 7.39
C MET A 24 8.99 -23.05 7.30
N GLY A 25 10.09 -22.29 7.34
CA GLY A 25 10.04 -20.85 7.06
C GLY A 25 9.57 -20.56 5.62
N VAL A 26 8.89 -19.43 5.43
CA VAL A 26 8.27 -19.00 4.16
C VAL A 26 9.25 -19.06 2.97
N GLU A 27 10.50 -18.61 3.15
CA GLU A 27 11.53 -18.64 2.11
C GLU A 27 12.06 -20.05 1.82
N ALA A 28 12.19 -20.88 2.85
CA ALA A 28 12.61 -22.28 2.70
C ALA A 28 11.53 -23.09 1.96
N LEU A 29 10.26 -22.82 2.25
CA LEU A 29 9.11 -23.42 1.58
C LEU A 29 9.06 -23.03 0.10
N ALA A 30 9.21 -21.74 -0.23
CA ALA A 30 9.23 -21.26 -1.61
C ALA A 30 10.40 -21.85 -2.42
N THR A 31 11.61 -21.88 -1.84
CA THR A 31 12.79 -22.46 -2.48
C THR A 31 12.62 -23.95 -2.75
N ARG A 32 12.07 -24.69 -1.77
CA ARG A 32 11.78 -26.12 -1.90
C ARG A 32 10.74 -26.40 -2.97
N ALA A 33 9.64 -25.63 -3.00
CA ALA A 33 8.59 -25.76 -4.01
C ALA A 33 9.11 -25.49 -5.43
N LEU A 34 10.03 -24.51 -5.59
CA LEU A 34 10.72 -24.26 -6.86
C LEU A 34 11.59 -25.44 -7.28
N SER A 35 12.37 -26.03 -6.37
CA SER A 35 13.19 -27.22 -6.64
C SER A 35 12.33 -28.40 -7.08
N ILE A 36 11.20 -28.65 -6.39
CA ILE A 36 10.25 -29.73 -6.75
C ILE A 36 9.63 -29.46 -8.13
N HIS A 37 9.18 -28.25 -8.41
CA HIS A 37 8.64 -27.89 -9.73
C HIS A 37 9.66 -28.07 -10.85
N LYS A 38 10.92 -27.67 -10.62
CA LYS A 38 12.01 -27.82 -11.59
C LYS A 38 12.28 -29.29 -11.91
N GLU A 39 12.45 -30.13 -10.89
CA GLU A 39 12.68 -31.57 -11.07
C GLU A 39 11.48 -32.27 -11.70
N ALA A 40 10.25 -31.89 -11.32
CA ALA A 40 9.02 -32.41 -11.92
C ALA A 40 8.90 -32.07 -13.41
N THR A 41 9.32 -30.87 -13.80
CA THR A 41 9.34 -30.44 -15.21
C THR A 41 10.39 -31.22 -16.01
N THR A 42 11.58 -31.44 -15.44
CA THR A 42 12.67 -32.18 -16.10
C THR A 42 12.33 -33.67 -16.32
N ARG A 43 11.52 -34.27 -15.44
CA ARG A 43 11.23 -35.72 -15.44
C ARG A 43 9.79 -36.06 -15.79
N LEU A 44 9.09 -35.14 -16.47
CA LEU A 44 7.66 -35.22 -16.78
C LEU A 44 7.26 -36.51 -17.52
N THR A 45 8.15 -37.07 -18.37
CA THR A 45 7.94 -38.34 -19.07
C THR A 45 8.01 -39.58 -18.16
N GLN A 46 8.81 -39.52 -17.09
CA GLN A 46 8.97 -40.60 -16.10
C GLN A 46 7.88 -40.54 -15.02
N LEU A 47 7.19 -39.41 -14.90
CA LEU A 47 6.12 -39.16 -13.93
C LEU A 47 4.71 -39.48 -14.48
N ALA A 48 4.57 -39.65 -15.79
CA ALA A 48 3.33 -40.07 -16.45
C ALA A 48 2.73 -41.38 -15.89
N PRO A 49 3.52 -42.43 -15.55
CA PRO A 49 3.00 -43.65 -14.92
C PRO A 49 2.50 -43.45 -13.48
N LEU A 50 2.89 -42.36 -12.82
CA LEU A 50 2.50 -42.02 -11.44
C LEU A 50 1.27 -41.08 -11.39
N ASN A 51 0.54 -40.92 -12.50
CA ASN A 51 -0.60 -40.01 -12.64
C ASN A 51 -0.29 -38.53 -12.34
N VAL A 52 0.98 -38.12 -12.36
CA VAL A 52 1.37 -36.71 -12.27
C VAL A 52 1.34 -36.14 -13.68
N THR A 53 0.28 -35.40 -13.98
CA THR A 53 0.10 -34.78 -15.30
C THR A 53 0.71 -33.38 -15.34
N GLN A 54 0.92 -32.85 -16.55
CA GLN A 54 1.34 -31.46 -16.74
C GLN A 54 0.41 -30.45 -16.06
N ALA A 55 -0.88 -30.78 -15.90
CA ALA A 55 -1.83 -29.96 -15.16
C ALA A 55 -1.45 -29.80 -13.68
N ASN A 56 -0.99 -30.87 -13.02
CA ASN A 56 -0.58 -30.82 -11.61
C ASN A 56 0.68 -29.96 -11.41
N VAL A 57 1.61 -29.99 -12.36
CA VAL A 57 2.81 -29.13 -12.35
C VAL A 57 2.41 -27.66 -12.56
N GLY A 58 1.44 -27.41 -13.45
CA GLY A 58 0.85 -26.09 -13.64
C GLY A 58 0.17 -25.56 -12.37
N GLU A 59 -0.67 -26.37 -11.71
CA GLU A 59 -1.31 -26.00 -10.45
C GLU A 59 -0.31 -25.69 -9.34
N LEU A 60 0.78 -26.47 -9.24
CA LEU A 60 1.86 -26.21 -8.29
C LEU A 60 2.50 -24.84 -8.55
N LYS A 61 2.76 -24.51 -9.82
CA LYS A 61 3.27 -23.20 -10.19
C LYS A 61 2.31 -22.07 -9.83
N THR A 62 1.02 -22.21 -10.15
CA THR A 62 0.01 -21.21 -9.80
C THR A 62 -0.07 -20.98 -8.29
N LYS A 63 -0.06 -22.05 -7.48
CA LYS A 63 -0.06 -21.95 -6.01
C LYS A 63 1.21 -21.30 -5.47
N LEU A 64 2.37 -21.59 -6.09
CA LEU A 64 3.64 -20.98 -5.71
C LEU A 64 3.69 -19.48 -6.04
N ASP A 65 3.19 -19.08 -7.21
CA ASP A 65 3.11 -17.68 -7.62
C ASP A 65 2.17 -16.91 -6.67
N ALA A 66 1.00 -17.47 -6.35
CA ALA A 66 0.07 -16.88 -5.37
C ALA A 66 0.67 -16.78 -3.96
N PHE A 67 1.45 -17.79 -3.53
CA PHE A 67 2.16 -17.75 -2.25
C PHE A 67 3.21 -16.63 -2.23
N ASN A 68 4.00 -16.50 -3.30
CA ASN A 68 5.00 -15.43 -3.43
C ASN A 68 4.37 -14.04 -3.51
N GLU A 69 3.19 -13.90 -4.11
CA GLU A 69 2.45 -12.64 -4.11
C GLU A 69 1.95 -12.30 -2.69
N SER A 70 1.40 -13.30 -1.98
CA SER A 70 0.87 -13.10 -0.62
C SER A 70 1.94 -12.72 0.41
N LYS A 71 3.18 -13.23 0.27
CA LYS A 71 4.28 -12.90 1.19
C LYS A 71 4.79 -11.46 1.00
N GLU A 72 4.79 -10.96 -0.23
CA GLU A 72 5.26 -9.60 -0.57
C GLU A 72 4.16 -8.54 -0.42
N ALA A 73 2.88 -8.92 -0.52
CA ALA A 73 1.72 -8.05 -0.39
C ALA A 73 1.70 -7.14 0.85
N PRO A 74 1.97 -7.62 2.08
CA PRO A 74 1.97 -6.74 3.26
C PRO A 74 3.12 -5.74 3.22
N ARG A 75 4.31 -6.16 2.79
CA ARG A 75 5.51 -5.31 2.77
C ARG A 75 5.38 -4.21 1.71
N THR A 76 4.89 -4.57 0.52
CA THR A 76 4.59 -3.63 -0.56
C THR A 76 3.48 -2.66 -0.17
N ALA A 77 2.42 -3.11 0.51
CA ALA A 77 1.36 -2.23 1.00
C ALA A 77 1.86 -1.22 2.05
N VAL A 78 2.71 -1.66 2.99
CA VAL A 78 3.31 -0.75 3.99
C VAL A 78 4.23 0.26 3.32
N ALA A 79 5.11 -0.18 2.41
CA ALA A 79 6.00 0.72 1.67
C ALA A 79 5.22 1.73 0.81
N GLY A 80 4.16 1.28 0.13
CA GLY A 80 3.29 2.14 -0.67
C GLY A 80 2.58 3.20 0.18
N ARG A 81 2.03 2.80 1.34
CA ARG A 81 1.43 3.75 2.30
C ARG A 81 2.44 4.76 2.82
N ALA A 82 3.64 4.32 3.17
CA ALA A 82 4.70 5.20 3.66
C ALA A 82 5.11 6.23 2.58
N ALA A 83 5.32 5.77 1.34
CA ALA A 83 5.65 6.65 0.21
C ALA A 83 4.54 7.67 -0.05
N GLN A 84 3.28 7.23 -0.14
CA GLN A 84 2.14 8.12 -0.34
C GLN A 84 2.00 9.15 0.79
N THR A 85 2.13 8.71 2.05
CA THR A 85 2.06 9.60 3.21
C THR A 85 3.19 10.61 3.22
N SER A 86 4.39 10.22 2.78
CA SER A 86 5.54 11.14 2.69
C SER A 86 5.37 12.20 1.61
N ALA A 87 4.62 11.90 0.54
CA ALA A 87 4.36 12.83 -0.56
C ALA A 87 3.23 13.84 -0.26
N LEU A 88 2.27 13.49 0.60
CA LEU A 88 1.12 14.35 0.92
C LEU A 88 1.49 15.78 1.37
N PRO A 89 2.46 16.00 2.29
CA PRO A 89 2.83 17.34 2.73
C PRO A 89 3.36 18.22 1.59
N GLU A 90 4.09 17.64 0.64
CA GLU A 90 4.65 18.36 -0.50
C GLU A 90 3.54 18.79 -1.47
N LEU A 91 2.66 17.86 -1.85
CA LEU A 91 1.50 18.15 -2.71
C LEU A 91 0.58 19.21 -2.08
N ILE A 92 0.32 19.12 -0.77
CA ILE A 92 -0.49 20.11 -0.05
C ILE A 92 0.17 21.49 -0.09
N ARG A 93 1.50 21.58 0.04
CA ARG A 93 2.24 22.84 -0.07
C ARG A 93 2.17 23.41 -1.47
N GLU A 94 2.34 22.58 -2.50
CA GLU A 94 2.26 22.99 -3.90
C GLU A 94 0.89 23.57 -4.23
N VAL A 95 -0.18 22.84 -3.91
CA VAL A 95 -1.57 23.29 -4.12
C VAL A 95 -1.86 24.55 -3.32
N SER A 96 -1.42 24.62 -2.07
CA SER A 96 -1.56 25.83 -1.25
C SER A 96 -0.86 27.04 -1.87
N GLY A 97 0.34 26.84 -2.42
CA GLY A 97 1.10 27.85 -3.14
C GLY A 97 0.38 28.32 -4.40
N LEU A 98 -0.13 27.39 -5.22
CA LEU A 98 -0.90 27.69 -6.42
C LEU A 98 -2.12 28.56 -6.10
N LEU A 99 -2.88 28.16 -5.09
CA LEU A 99 -4.08 28.88 -4.68
C LEU A 99 -3.75 30.29 -4.16
N ARG A 100 -2.68 30.45 -3.36
CA ARG A 100 -2.25 31.76 -2.84
C ARG A 100 -1.68 32.68 -3.93
N ASN A 101 -0.92 32.13 -4.86
CA ASN A 101 -0.18 32.93 -5.84
C ASN A 101 -1.02 33.30 -7.05
N LYS A 102 -1.99 32.47 -7.44
CA LYS A 102 -2.83 32.71 -8.62
C LYS A 102 -4.26 33.08 -8.24
N LEU A 103 -4.95 32.17 -7.57
CA LEU A 103 -6.39 32.29 -7.34
C LEU A 103 -6.73 33.43 -6.36
N ASP A 104 -6.03 33.53 -5.24
CA ASP A 104 -6.26 34.62 -4.27
C ASP A 104 -5.92 36.00 -4.87
N ARG A 105 -4.92 36.08 -5.75
CA ARG A 105 -4.60 37.33 -6.48
C ARG A 105 -5.70 37.71 -7.46
N ALA A 106 -6.24 36.74 -8.21
CA ALA A 106 -7.35 36.97 -9.12
C ALA A 106 -8.62 37.41 -8.37
N VAL A 107 -8.93 36.77 -7.23
CA VAL A 107 -10.10 37.12 -6.42
C VAL A 107 -10.02 38.54 -5.86
N ASN A 108 -8.81 39.04 -5.54
CA ASN A 108 -8.64 40.43 -5.07
C ASN A 108 -9.09 41.47 -6.11
N LEU A 109 -9.09 41.16 -7.41
CA LEU A 109 -9.58 42.08 -8.45
C LEU A 109 -11.09 42.34 -8.30
N PHE A 110 -11.85 41.35 -7.83
CA PHE A 110 -13.29 41.46 -7.61
C PHE A 110 -13.67 42.18 -6.32
N ARG A 111 -12.69 42.61 -5.51
CA ARG A 111 -12.95 43.25 -4.20
C ARG A 111 -13.75 44.55 -4.32
N ARG A 112 -13.61 45.28 -5.43
CA ARG A 112 -14.34 46.53 -5.68
C ARG A 112 -15.69 46.31 -6.35
N SER A 113 -15.82 45.28 -7.18
CA SER A 113 -17.05 45.02 -7.95
C SER A 113 -18.02 44.07 -7.24
N ASN A 114 -17.53 43.12 -6.45
CA ASN A 114 -18.33 42.08 -5.79
C ASN A 114 -17.73 41.72 -4.42
N SER A 115 -17.97 42.56 -3.41
CA SER A 115 -17.42 42.39 -2.06
C SER A 115 -17.94 41.14 -1.33
N GLU A 116 -19.21 40.78 -1.55
CA GLU A 116 -19.84 39.58 -0.96
C GLU A 116 -19.17 38.29 -1.45
N PHE A 117 -18.90 38.20 -2.76
CA PHE A 117 -18.19 37.07 -3.36
C PHE A 117 -16.79 36.87 -2.74
N VAL A 118 -16.04 37.96 -2.56
CA VAL A 118 -14.70 37.90 -1.96
C VAL A 118 -14.76 37.45 -0.49
N ALA A 119 -15.79 37.88 0.26
CA ALA A 119 -16.00 37.44 1.63
C ALA A 119 -16.32 35.94 1.70
N GLY A 120 -17.26 35.45 0.87
CA GLY A 120 -17.60 34.03 0.78
C GLY A 120 -16.41 33.15 0.40
N TYR A 121 -15.63 33.57 -0.59
CA TYR A 121 -14.41 32.87 -1.02
C TYR A 121 -13.38 32.77 0.11
N ARG A 122 -13.14 33.85 0.87
CA ARG A 122 -12.18 33.83 1.98
C ARG A 122 -12.63 32.93 3.12
N THR A 123 -13.91 32.91 3.44
CA THR A 123 -14.48 31.98 4.43
C THR A 123 -14.28 30.53 4.00
N ALA A 124 -14.51 30.22 2.72
CA ALA A 124 -14.29 28.88 2.16
C ALA A 124 -12.80 28.45 2.13
N ARG A 125 -11.85 29.40 2.13
CA ARG A 125 -10.40 29.12 2.13
C ARG A 125 -9.83 28.78 3.50
N VAL A 126 -10.60 28.90 4.58
CA VAL A 126 -10.14 28.57 5.93
C VAL A 126 -9.99 27.05 6.06
N ILE A 127 -8.77 26.59 6.38
CA ILE A 127 -8.50 25.19 6.68
C ILE A 127 -9.03 24.92 8.09
N VAL A 128 -10.11 24.14 8.19
CA VAL A 128 -10.65 23.69 9.48
C VAL A 128 -9.94 22.41 9.87
N ASP A 129 -9.00 22.52 10.81
CA ASP A 129 -8.42 21.36 11.47
C ASP A 129 -9.46 20.77 12.43
N ARG A 130 -10.16 19.73 11.98
CA ARG A 130 -11.03 18.94 12.85
C ARG A 130 -10.15 17.99 13.63
N GLY A 131 -9.53 18.50 14.69
CA GLY A 131 -8.76 17.67 15.62
C GLY A 131 -9.60 16.47 16.08
N THR A 132 -9.00 15.28 16.12
CA THR A 132 -9.64 14.01 16.50
C THR A 132 -9.93 13.86 17.99
N GLY A 133 -10.18 14.97 18.70
CA GLY A 133 -10.55 14.99 20.10
C GLY A 133 -11.71 15.95 20.34
N GLN A 134 -12.81 15.45 20.90
CA GLN A 134 -13.84 16.32 21.47
C GLN A 134 -13.20 17.19 22.55
N LYS A 135 -13.06 18.49 22.30
CA LYS A 135 -12.88 19.50 23.34
C LYS A 135 -14.24 20.17 23.55
N PRO A 136 -14.81 20.18 24.77
CA PRO A 136 -16.08 20.85 25.02
C PRO A 136 -15.99 22.33 24.64
N ALA A 137 -17.00 22.82 23.92
CA ALA A 137 -17.07 24.17 23.42
C ALA A 137 -17.02 25.18 24.58
N THR A 138 -16.03 26.07 24.58
CA THR A 138 -16.16 27.36 25.27
C THR A 138 -16.76 28.34 24.26
N PRO A 139 -17.90 29.00 24.57
CA PRO A 139 -18.55 29.92 23.64
C PRO A 139 -17.66 31.14 23.33
N PRO A 140 -17.82 31.76 22.14
CA PRO A 140 -17.00 32.88 21.72
C PRO A 140 -17.31 34.14 22.54
N THR A 141 -16.31 34.68 23.23
CA THR A 141 -16.38 36.02 23.80
C THR A 141 -16.39 37.04 22.66
N THR A 142 -17.58 37.53 22.33
CA THR A 142 -17.75 38.85 21.70
C THR A 142 -17.30 39.90 22.71
N THR A 143 -16.04 40.37 22.63
CA THR A 143 -15.68 41.65 23.23
C THR A 143 -15.82 42.73 22.17
N ALA A 144 -16.75 43.62 22.48
CA ALA A 144 -17.20 44.74 21.69
C ALA A 144 -16.09 45.72 21.30
N VAL A 145 -16.35 46.36 20.16
CA VAL A 145 -15.75 47.57 19.59
C VAL A 145 -15.38 48.61 20.68
N PRO A 146 -14.16 49.17 20.70
CA PRO A 146 -13.87 50.35 21.51
C PRO A 146 -14.56 51.58 20.90
N LYS A 147 -15.41 52.23 21.70
CA LYS A 147 -16.10 53.50 21.39
C LYS A 147 -15.07 54.68 21.39
N PRO A 148 -15.24 55.71 20.52
CA PRO A 148 -14.18 56.67 20.13
C PRO A 148 -13.90 57.79 21.15
N PRO A 149 -12.84 58.62 20.96
CA PRO A 149 -12.29 59.49 22.01
C PRO A 149 -12.92 60.90 22.09
N ALA A 150 -12.61 61.57 23.21
CA ALA A 150 -12.68 63.02 23.50
C ALA A 150 -14.03 63.55 24.08
N PRO A 151 -14.09 64.71 24.78
CA PRO A 151 -13.17 65.86 24.80
C PRO A 151 -12.11 65.86 25.91
#